data_AF-A0A5C6DLQ8-F1
#
_entry.id   AF-A0A5C6DLQ8-F1
#
_cell.length_a   1.000
_cell.length_b   1.000
_cell.length_c   1.000
_cell.angle_alpha   90.00
_cell.angle_beta   90.00
_cell.angle_gamma   90.00
#
_symmetry.space_group_name_H-M   'P 1'
#
loop_
_entity.id
_entity.type
_entity.pdbx_description
1 polymer ?
#
loop_
_entity_poly.entity_id
_entity_poly.type
_entity_poly.pdbx_seq_one_letter_code
_entity_poly.pdbx_strand_id
1 'polypeptide(L)'
;MISFTPTLSPKQSCSRDPIGYEGGSNNIYEYVGSQPVKWIDPHGLEWNLGRNPPPGYGSPHDDGDLPSNQDKFDDWVKDESLRGDWWIGLPKCPSKICVLTLKTNSRLPREFFANPDPTDWHSPGPMGSNEGRYHPNGVYSMRSRSRNDASNQCVYDANGSLISGAPTHGTVDSSAPGSFPLAHYLDDVAAVELAASLDGCWDDGGFFGAGHIIEGCSGENMQKYFDLRPTWGESDPPDEDPCDPCKFPTLVPGTYSGPSPRR
;
A
#
# COMPACT_ATOMS: atom_id res chain seq x y z
N MET A 1 22.52 45.92 27.75
CA MET A 1 21.59 45.70 26.62
C MET A 1 21.84 44.28 26.14
N ILE A 2 20.93 43.35 26.43
CA ILE A 2 21.03 41.96 25.98
C ILE A 2 20.31 41.90 24.64
N SER A 3 21.07 41.73 23.57
CA SER A 3 20.54 41.56 22.22
C SER A 3 20.21 40.09 22.02
N PHE A 4 18.92 39.75 21.96
CA PHE A 4 18.49 38.45 21.48
C PHE A 4 18.46 38.50 19.96
N THR A 5 19.43 37.88 19.32
CA THR A 5 19.34 37.51 17.91
C THR A 5 18.57 36.20 17.85
N PRO A 6 17.30 36.18 17.43
CA PRO A 6 16.61 34.93 17.22
C PRO A 6 17.29 34.21 16.05
N THR A 7 18.02 33.14 16.35
CA THR A 7 18.38 32.13 15.36
C THR A 7 17.10 31.38 15.00
N LEU A 8 16.29 31.96 14.13
CA LEU A 8 15.26 31.22 13.42
C LEU A 8 16.00 30.15 12.62
N SER A 9 16.01 28.92 13.12
CA SER A 9 16.38 27.80 12.27
C SER A 9 15.40 27.82 11.08
N PRO A 10 15.85 27.75 9.82
CA PRO A 10 15.03 27.95 8.62
C PRO A 10 14.02 26.82 8.34
N LYS A 11 13.49 26.20 9.40
CA LYS A 11 12.66 24.98 9.36
C LYS A 11 11.22 25.23 9.83
N GLN A 12 10.86 26.48 10.09
CA GLN A 12 9.56 26.81 10.66
C GLN A 12 8.84 27.89 9.84
N SER A 13 7.53 27.70 9.65
CA SER A 13 6.64 28.70 9.06
C SER A 13 6.51 29.92 9.98
N CYS A 14 6.37 31.11 9.38
CA CYS A 14 6.27 32.38 10.13
C CYS A 14 4.92 32.57 10.85
N SER A 15 3.95 31.70 10.58
CA SER A 15 2.63 31.67 11.21
C SER A 15 2.23 30.23 11.51
N ARG A 16 1.27 30.08 12.43
CA ARG A 16 0.64 28.79 12.70
C ARG A 16 -0.05 28.32 11.42
N ASP A 17 0.07 27.03 11.12
CA ASP A 17 -0.60 26.37 10.00
C ASP A 17 -2.12 26.60 10.09
N PRO A 18 -2.75 27.21 9.06
CA PRO A 18 -4.19 27.42 9.01
C PRO A 18 -5.03 26.14 9.11
N ILE A 19 -4.50 24.97 8.69
CA ILE A 19 -5.17 23.67 8.84
C ILE A 19 -4.86 22.99 10.19
N GLY A 20 -4.11 23.65 11.07
CA GLY A 20 -3.86 23.18 12.43
C GLY A 20 -3.02 21.89 12.47
N TYR A 21 -3.58 20.84 13.07
CA TYR A 21 -2.90 19.53 13.19
C TYR A 21 -3.32 18.55 12.09
N GLU A 22 -4.17 18.99 11.16
CA GLU A 22 -4.70 18.13 10.09
C GLU A 22 -3.61 17.75 9.07
N GLY A 23 -2.54 18.54 8.93
CA GLY A 23 -1.37 18.23 8.09
C GLY A 23 -0.45 17.13 8.65
N GLY A 24 -0.87 16.38 9.67
CA GLY A 24 -0.16 15.19 10.18
C GLY A 24 1.07 15.45 11.05
N SER A 25 1.52 16.71 11.19
CA SER A 25 2.59 17.08 12.13
C SER A 25 2.04 17.44 13.51
N ASN A 26 2.74 17.00 14.56
CA ASN A 26 2.52 17.49 15.93
C ASN A 26 3.07 18.92 16.15
N ASN A 27 3.66 19.53 15.12
CA ASN A 27 4.18 20.89 15.12
C ASN A 27 3.51 21.69 14.00
N ILE A 28 2.54 22.52 14.38
CA ILE A 28 1.80 23.48 13.51
C ILE A 28 2.65 24.58 12.88
N TYR A 29 3.97 24.53 13.04
CA TYR A 29 4.92 25.42 12.37
C TYR A 29 5.93 24.62 11.53
N GLU A 30 5.84 23.28 11.48
CA GLU A 30 6.79 22.46 10.75
C GLU A 30 6.66 22.66 9.24
N TYR A 31 7.76 23.03 8.60
CA TYR A 31 7.83 23.11 7.14
C TYR A 31 8.15 21.73 6.55
N VAL A 32 7.21 21.17 5.77
CA VAL A 32 7.34 19.92 4.99
C VAL A 32 7.98 18.73 5.72
N GLY A 33 7.51 18.44 6.94
CA GLY A 33 8.01 17.30 7.73
C GLY A 33 9.52 17.37 8.02
N SER A 34 10.08 18.58 8.11
CA SER A 34 11.51 18.83 8.26
C SER A 34 12.39 18.32 7.11
N GLN A 35 11.81 18.07 5.93
CA GLN A 35 12.51 17.55 4.74
C GLN A 35 12.47 18.53 3.53
N PRO A 36 12.94 19.79 3.67
CA PRO A 36 12.86 20.81 2.62
C PRO A 36 13.72 20.54 1.38
N VAL A 37 14.56 19.50 1.41
CA VAL A 37 15.35 19.04 0.25
C VAL A 37 14.52 18.09 -0.63
N LYS A 38 13.55 17.38 -0.04
CA LYS A 38 12.70 16.40 -0.73
C LYS A 38 11.36 17.00 -1.17
N TRP A 39 10.84 17.95 -0.39
CA TRP A 39 9.49 18.47 -0.52
C TRP A 39 9.48 20.00 -0.51
N ILE A 40 8.50 20.57 -1.20
CA ILE A 40 8.16 21.99 -1.14
C ILE A 40 6.67 22.06 -0.85
N ASP A 41 6.27 22.94 0.07
CA ASP A 41 4.86 23.27 0.31
C ASP A 41 4.60 24.65 -0.32
N PRO A 42 4.10 24.71 -1.57
CA PRO A 42 3.93 25.98 -2.28
C PRO A 42 2.82 26.84 -1.67
N HIS A 43 1.89 26.24 -0.94
CA HIS A 43 0.67 26.88 -0.47
C HIS A 43 0.66 27.14 1.04
N GLY A 44 1.56 26.53 1.79
CA GLY A 44 1.60 26.62 3.26
C GLY A 44 0.41 25.91 3.93
N LEU A 45 -0.18 24.92 3.24
CA LEU A 45 -1.46 24.30 3.58
C LEU A 45 -1.47 22.79 3.34
N GLU A 46 -0.32 22.15 3.11
CA GLU A 46 -0.30 20.85 2.44
C GLU A 46 -0.99 19.74 3.26
N TRP A 47 -2.17 19.37 2.77
CA TRP A 47 -2.98 18.20 3.12
C TRP A 47 -2.49 16.93 2.39
N ASN A 48 -1.60 17.07 1.39
CA ASN A 48 -1.12 15.96 0.55
C ASN A 48 0.25 15.46 0.99
N LEU A 49 0.20 14.39 1.77
CA LEU A 49 1.36 13.79 2.41
C LEU A 49 2.18 12.92 1.41
N GLY A 50 2.82 13.53 0.41
CA GLY A 50 3.86 12.84 -0.36
C GLY A 50 4.07 13.22 -1.82
N ARG A 51 3.30 14.16 -2.41
CA ARG A 51 3.50 14.54 -3.81
C ARG A 51 3.40 16.05 -4.00
N ASN A 52 4.50 16.65 -4.45
CA ASN A 52 4.48 18.04 -4.91
C ASN A 52 3.43 18.16 -6.03
N PRO A 53 2.44 19.07 -5.93
CA PRO A 53 1.54 19.32 -7.04
C PRO A 53 2.36 19.81 -8.25
N PRO A 54 1.93 19.50 -9.50
CA PRO A 54 2.59 20.00 -10.70
C PRO A 54 2.74 21.53 -10.65
N PRO A 55 3.89 22.10 -11.09
CA PRO A 55 4.08 23.55 -11.11
C PRO A 55 3.03 24.22 -12.00
N GLY A 56 2.12 24.99 -11.40
CA GLY A 56 1.07 25.73 -12.12
C GLY A 56 -0.35 25.57 -11.57
N TYR A 57 -0.55 24.74 -10.54
CA TYR A 57 -1.85 24.56 -9.91
C TYR A 57 -2.14 25.64 -8.84
N GLY A 58 -2.37 26.87 -9.30
CA GLY A 58 -2.96 27.92 -8.46
C GLY A 58 -4.47 27.87 -8.59
N SER A 59 -5.16 27.15 -7.69
CA SER A 59 -6.61 27.31 -7.54
C SER A 59 -6.91 28.40 -6.50
N PRO A 60 -7.61 29.48 -6.88
CA PRO A 60 -8.12 30.46 -5.95
C PRO A 60 -9.39 29.92 -5.29
N HIS A 61 -9.26 29.19 -4.17
CA HIS A 61 -10.40 28.97 -3.29
C HIS A 61 -10.53 30.20 -2.37
N ASP A 62 -11.37 31.15 -2.77
CA ASP A 62 -11.55 32.47 -2.14
C ASP A 62 -12.63 32.49 -1.04
N ASP A 63 -13.12 31.32 -0.56
CA ASP A 63 -14.31 31.27 0.31
C ASP A 63 -14.12 30.54 1.67
N GLY A 64 -12.93 30.01 1.98
CA GLY A 64 -12.65 29.44 3.30
C GLY A 64 -13.33 28.09 3.63
N ASP A 65 -14.01 27.46 2.66
CA ASP A 65 -14.50 26.09 2.80
C ASP A 65 -13.38 25.07 2.53
N LEU A 66 -13.22 24.12 3.46
CA LEU A 66 -12.28 23.01 3.29
C LEU A 66 -12.74 22.09 2.15
N PRO A 67 -11.82 21.51 1.35
CA PRO A 67 -12.19 20.60 0.28
C PRO A 67 -12.95 19.39 0.83
N SER A 68 -14.01 18.98 0.13
CA SER A 68 -14.78 17.80 0.49
C SER A 68 -13.94 16.53 0.31
N ASN A 69 -14.39 15.41 0.88
CA ASN A 69 -13.76 14.11 0.66
C ASN A 69 -13.80 13.70 -0.82
N GLN A 70 -14.83 14.11 -1.56
CA GLN A 70 -14.89 13.86 -3.01
C GLN A 70 -13.84 14.69 -3.74
N ASP A 71 -13.67 15.98 -3.41
CA ASP A 71 -12.65 16.82 -4.04
C ASP A 71 -11.25 16.26 -3.81
N LYS A 72 -10.96 15.80 -2.59
CA LYS A 72 -9.68 15.15 -2.24
C LYS A 72 -9.43 13.89 -3.06
N PHE A 73 -10.46 13.07 -3.26
CA PHE A 73 -10.34 11.85 -4.06
C PHE A 73 -10.20 12.15 -5.55
N ASP A 74 -10.97 13.10 -6.08
CA ASP A 74 -10.89 13.53 -7.47
C ASP A 74 -9.52 14.14 -7.81
N ASP A 75 -8.93 14.90 -6.88
CA ASP A 75 -7.56 15.39 -7.00
C ASP A 75 -6.54 14.25 -7.02
N TRP A 76 -6.69 13.24 -6.15
CA TRP A 76 -5.83 12.05 -6.20
C TRP A 76 -5.98 11.29 -7.53
N VAL A 77 -7.21 11.07 -8.01
CA VAL A 77 -7.50 10.41 -9.31
C VAL A 77 -6.83 11.16 -10.45
N LYS A 78 -6.94 12.48 -10.44
CA LYS A 78 -6.30 13.35 -11.42
C LYS A 78 -4.78 13.19 -11.39
N ASP A 79 -4.17 13.31 -10.22
CA ASP A 79 -2.71 13.22 -10.08
C ASP A 79 -2.16 11.84 -10.44
N GLU A 80 -2.86 10.77 -10.03
CA GLU A 80 -2.48 9.41 -10.36
C GLU A 80 -2.61 9.13 -11.87
N SER A 81 -3.66 9.64 -12.52
CA SER A 81 -3.84 9.52 -13.98
C SER A 81 -2.70 10.18 -14.78
N LEU A 82 -2.09 11.24 -14.25
CA LEU A 82 -0.97 11.92 -14.90
C LEU A 82 0.34 11.12 -14.84
N ARG A 83 0.44 10.15 -13.91
CA ARG A 83 1.63 9.29 -13.80
C ARG A 83 1.67 8.21 -14.88
N GLY A 84 0.51 7.89 -15.47
CA GLY A 84 0.35 6.81 -16.44
C GLY A 84 0.72 5.44 -15.85
N ASP A 85 1.05 4.49 -16.72
CA ASP A 85 1.26 3.09 -16.36
C ASP A 85 2.66 2.80 -15.77
N TRP A 86 3.06 3.56 -14.75
CA TRP A 86 4.38 3.45 -14.14
C TRP A 86 4.68 2.04 -13.58
N TRP A 87 3.64 1.28 -13.26
CA TRP A 87 3.72 -0.09 -12.76
C TRP A 87 4.11 -1.14 -13.80
N ILE A 88 4.14 -0.82 -15.11
CA ILE A 88 4.55 -1.79 -16.15
C ILE A 88 5.97 -2.31 -15.92
N GLY A 89 6.83 -1.54 -15.24
CA GLY A 89 8.19 -1.95 -14.88
C GLY A 89 8.28 -2.93 -13.69
N LEU A 90 7.16 -3.23 -13.02
CA LEU A 90 7.10 -4.18 -11.91
C LEU A 90 6.90 -5.62 -12.42
N PRO A 91 7.37 -6.64 -11.68
CA PRO A 91 7.07 -8.03 -12.02
C PRO A 91 5.55 -8.27 -11.93
N LYS A 92 5.03 -9.07 -12.85
CA LYS A 92 3.61 -9.44 -12.88
C LYS A 92 3.29 -10.44 -11.77
N CYS A 93 2.15 -10.28 -11.11
CA CYS A 93 1.65 -11.23 -10.12
C CYS A 93 1.55 -12.62 -10.76
N PRO A 94 2.24 -13.62 -10.21
CA PRO A 94 2.08 -15.00 -10.61
C PRO A 94 0.60 -15.37 -10.44
N SER A 95 0.01 -15.96 -11.48
CA SER A 95 -1.40 -16.39 -11.46
C SER A 95 -1.70 -17.46 -10.40
N LYS A 96 -0.68 -18.15 -9.90
CA LYS A 96 -0.80 -19.16 -8.85
C LYS A 96 0.45 -19.22 -7.97
N ILE A 97 0.25 -19.41 -6.67
CA ILE A 97 1.29 -19.75 -5.70
C ILE A 97 1.07 -21.17 -5.17
N CYS A 98 2.14 -21.77 -4.67
CA CYS A 98 2.07 -23.13 -4.15
C CYS A 98 1.99 -23.15 -2.64
N VAL A 99 0.84 -23.63 -2.16
CA VAL A 99 0.54 -23.78 -0.75
C VAL A 99 0.59 -25.27 -0.41
N LEU A 100 1.68 -25.69 0.22
CA LEU A 100 1.86 -27.06 0.67
C LEU A 100 1.45 -27.16 2.14
N THR A 101 0.33 -27.83 2.40
CA THR A 101 -0.11 -28.11 3.77
C THR A 101 0.49 -29.42 4.27
N LEU A 102 1.49 -29.36 5.16
CA LEU A 102 2.01 -30.55 5.81
C LEU A 102 1.13 -30.91 7.02
N LYS A 103 0.53 -32.10 6.96
CA LYS A 103 -0.09 -32.73 8.14
C LYS A 103 1.03 -33.12 9.11
N THR A 104 1.19 -32.34 10.16
CA THR A 104 2.10 -32.67 11.26
C THR A 104 1.31 -33.30 12.42
N ASN A 105 1.97 -34.00 13.34
CA ASN A 105 1.36 -34.44 14.60
C ASN A 105 1.04 -33.27 15.55
N SER A 106 1.34 -32.03 15.17
CA SER A 106 0.97 -30.85 15.93
C SER A 106 -0.49 -30.46 15.64
N ARG A 107 -1.13 -29.76 16.58
CA ARG A 107 -2.54 -29.34 16.44
C ARG A 107 -2.79 -28.35 15.32
N LEU A 108 -1.74 -27.73 14.78
CA LEU A 108 -1.84 -26.73 13.72
C LEU A 108 -1.13 -27.24 12.46
N PRO A 109 -1.81 -27.30 11.31
CA PRO A 109 -1.12 -27.56 10.05
C PRO A 109 -0.03 -26.52 9.83
N ARG A 110 1.09 -26.94 9.26
CA ARG A 110 2.13 -26.02 8.80
C ARG A 110 1.99 -25.87 7.30
N GLU A 111 1.77 -24.63 6.87
CA GLU A 111 1.76 -24.26 5.47
C GLU A 111 3.18 -23.86 5.04
N PHE A 112 3.58 -24.35 3.87
CA PHE A 112 4.82 -23.98 3.20
C PHE A 112 4.48 -23.33 1.88
N PHE A 113 5.09 -22.18 1.65
CA PHE A 113 4.89 -21.39 0.45
C PHE A 113 6.12 -21.50 -0.44
N ALA A 114 5.93 -21.87 -1.70
CA ALA A 114 7.00 -21.74 -2.68
C ALA A 114 6.98 -20.33 -3.27
N ASN A 115 8.11 -19.64 -3.18
CA ASN A 115 8.30 -18.38 -3.88
C ASN A 115 8.66 -18.68 -5.35
N PRO A 116 7.85 -18.23 -6.33
CA PRO A 116 8.08 -18.54 -7.74
C PRO A 116 9.36 -17.92 -8.28
N ASP A 117 9.75 -16.75 -7.77
CA ASP A 117 11.04 -16.12 -8.07
C ASP A 117 11.52 -15.27 -6.88
N PRO A 118 12.43 -15.79 -6.04
CA PRO A 118 12.92 -15.07 -4.88
C PRO A 118 13.79 -13.85 -5.23
N THR A 119 14.18 -13.67 -6.49
CA THR A 119 14.88 -12.47 -6.93
C THR A 119 13.92 -11.30 -7.08
N ASP A 120 12.70 -11.54 -7.54
CA ASP A 120 11.70 -10.50 -7.78
C ASP A 120 10.60 -10.43 -6.72
N TRP A 121 10.38 -11.49 -5.95
CA TRP A 121 9.29 -11.59 -4.99
C TRP A 121 9.77 -11.89 -3.57
N HIS A 122 9.03 -11.35 -2.59
CA HIS A 122 9.08 -11.86 -1.22
C HIS A 122 8.35 -13.20 -1.13
N SER A 123 8.66 -14.01 -0.11
CA SER A 123 7.92 -15.25 0.10
C SER A 123 6.43 -14.97 0.37
N PRO A 124 5.50 -15.73 -0.24
CA PRO A 124 4.10 -15.61 0.10
C PRO A 124 3.86 -15.98 1.57
N GLY A 125 2.75 -15.50 2.12
CA GLY A 125 2.33 -15.89 3.46
C GLY A 125 0.83 -15.67 3.68
N PRO A 126 0.31 -16.15 4.83
CA PRO A 126 -1.04 -15.82 5.24
C PRO A 126 -1.19 -14.32 5.41
N MET A 127 -2.31 -13.80 4.95
CA MET A 127 -2.62 -12.38 5.01
C MET A 127 -2.72 -11.91 6.46
N GLY A 128 -2.10 -10.77 6.77
CA GLY A 128 -2.19 -10.16 8.09
C GLY A 128 -3.56 -9.53 8.35
N SER A 129 -3.95 -9.33 9.61
CA SER A 129 -5.25 -8.73 9.95
C SER A 129 -5.42 -7.28 9.47
N ASN A 130 -4.32 -6.53 9.28
CA ASN A 130 -4.37 -5.19 8.71
C ASN A 130 -4.58 -5.23 7.20
N GLU A 131 -3.97 -6.21 6.52
CA GLU A 131 -4.06 -6.38 5.08
C GLU A 131 -5.44 -6.94 4.68
N GLY A 132 -5.98 -7.90 5.44
CA GLY A 132 -7.30 -8.48 5.21
C GLY A 132 -8.48 -7.50 5.29
N ARG A 133 -8.25 -6.29 5.80
CA ARG A 133 -9.27 -5.22 5.81
C ARG A 133 -9.54 -4.66 4.42
N TYR A 134 -8.57 -4.70 3.52
CA TYR A 134 -8.68 -4.13 2.18
C TYR A 134 -8.97 -5.19 1.12
N HIS A 135 -8.81 -6.47 1.47
CA HIS A 135 -8.89 -7.59 0.53
C HIS A 135 -9.90 -8.64 1.01
N PRO A 136 -11.21 -8.36 0.97
CA PRO A 136 -12.23 -9.30 1.44
C PRO A 136 -12.12 -10.62 0.67
N ASN A 137 -12.09 -11.77 1.37
CA ASN A 137 -11.85 -13.12 0.82
C ASN A 137 -10.40 -13.45 0.44
N GLY A 138 -9.45 -12.51 0.56
CA GLY A 138 -8.03 -12.81 0.43
C GLY A 138 -7.55 -13.69 1.57
N VAL A 139 -6.76 -14.73 1.25
CA VAL A 139 -6.20 -15.67 2.25
C VAL A 139 -4.70 -15.53 2.35
N TYR A 140 -4.02 -15.44 1.21
CA TYR A 140 -2.59 -15.25 1.15
C TYR A 140 -2.24 -13.97 0.41
N SER A 141 -1.07 -13.45 0.72
CA SER A 141 -0.50 -12.32 0.01
C SER A 141 0.96 -12.56 -0.33
N MET A 142 1.39 -11.90 -1.40
CA MET A 142 2.78 -11.84 -1.80
C MET A 142 3.06 -10.45 -2.36
N ARG A 143 4.26 -9.92 -2.12
CA ARG A 143 4.66 -8.60 -2.61
C ARG A 143 5.95 -8.71 -3.39
N SER A 144 6.03 -7.96 -4.49
CA SER A 144 7.28 -7.86 -5.22
C SER A 144 8.32 -7.14 -4.37
N ARG A 145 9.59 -7.34 -4.68
CA ARG A 145 10.63 -6.44 -4.23
C ARG A 145 10.40 -5.05 -4.82
N SER A 146 10.84 -4.04 -4.09
CA SER A 146 10.67 -2.66 -4.50
C SER A 146 11.55 -2.30 -5.69
N ARG A 147 11.00 -1.56 -6.66
CA ARG A 147 11.72 -0.93 -7.77
C ARG A 147 11.36 0.55 -7.80
N ASN A 148 12.32 1.42 -7.50
CA ASN A 148 12.09 2.86 -7.33
C ASN A 148 10.97 3.15 -6.30
N ASP A 149 11.08 2.52 -5.13
CA ASP A 149 10.09 2.55 -4.05
C ASP A 149 8.73 1.92 -4.37
N ALA A 150 8.42 1.60 -5.62
CA ALA A 150 7.17 0.92 -5.97
C ALA A 150 7.23 -0.61 -5.80
N SER A 151 6.09 -1.26 -5.53
CA SER A 151 5.95 -2.71 -5.46
C SER A 151 4.59 -3.18 -5.98
N ASN A 152 4.47 -4.44 -6.37
CA ASN A 152 3.20 -5.05 -6.76
C ASN A 152 2.72 -5.97 -5.62
N GLN A 153 1.51 -5.77 -5.13
CA GLN A 153 0.88 -6.65 -4.14
C GLN A 153 -0.07 -7.62 -4.86
N CYS A 154 0.07 -8.91 -4.54
CA CYS A 154 -0.74 -9.98 -5.09
C CYS A 154 -1.51 -10.64 -3.97
N VAL A 155 -2.80 -10.87 -4.20
CA VAL A 155 -3.71 -11.50 -3.24
C VAL A 155 -4.24 -12.80 -3.83
N TYR A 156 -4.25 -13.84 -3.02
CA TYR A 156 -4.60 -15.20 -3.42
C TYR A 156 -5.73 -15.77 -2.57
N ASP A 157 -6.54 -16.62 -3.19
CA ASP A 157 -7.56 -17.41 -2.50
C ASP A 157 -6.95 -18.56 -1.67
N ALA A 158 -7.79 -19.33 -1.00
CA ALA A 158 -7.36 -20.48 -0.19
C ALA A 158 -6.61 -21.57 -0.98
N ASN A 159 -6.76 -21.61 -2.30
CA ASN A 159 -6.09 -22.56 -3.20
C ASN A 159 -4.77 -22.00 -3.75
N GLY A 160 -4.40 -20.77 -3.40
CA GLY A 160 -3.24 -20.09 -3.96
C GLY A 160 -3.46 -19.56 -5.37
N SER A 161 -4.71 -19.43 -5.83
CA SER A 161 -5.05 -18.81 -7.12
C SER A 161 -5.11 -17.29 -6.98
N LEU A 162 -4.51 -16.56 -7.93
CA LEU A 162 -4.53 -15.09 -7.94
C LEU A 162 -5.98 -14.61 -8.05
N ILE A 163 -6.39 -13.73 -7.14
CA ILE A 163 -7.69 -13.06 -7.22
C ILE A 163 -7.51 -11.83 -8.11
N SER A 164 -8.30 -11.73 -9.17
CA SER A 164 -8.24 -10.65 -10.16
C SER A 164 -9.39 -9.64 -10.06
N GLY A 165 -10.41 -9.94 -9.26
CA GLY A 165 -11.59 -9.08 -9.07
C GLY A 165 -11.42 -8.08 -7.93
N ALA A 166 -11.80 -6.83 -8.18
CA ALA A 166 -12.00 -5.83 -7.15
C ALA A 166 -13.17 -6.20 -6.20
N PRO A 167 -13.13 -5.78 -4.92
CA PRO A 167 -12.04 -5.06 -4.28
C PRO A 167 -10.95 -5.98 -3.71
N THR A 168 -11.12 -7.30 -3.86
CA THR A 168 -10.28 -8.30 -3.19
C THR A 168 -8.85 -8.34 -3.71
N HIS A 169 -8.67 -8.12 -5.01
CA HIS A 169 -7.36 -8.25 -5.64
C HIS A 169 -6.33 -7.26 -5.06
N GLY A 170 -5.05 -7.61 -5.17
CA GLY A 170 -3.97 -6.72 -4.72
C GLY A 170 -3.73 -5.59 -5.71
N THR A 171 -3.00 -4.55 -5.31
CA THR A 171 -2.74 -3.39 -6.15
C THR A 171 -1.25 -3.16 -6.36
N VAL A 172 -0.94 -2.34 -7.37
CA VAL A 172 0.38 -1.75 -7.51
C VAL A 172 0.53 -0.60 -6.51
N ASP A 173 1.53 -0.69 -5.66
CA ASP A 173 1.86 0.28 -4.62
C ASP A 173 3.00 1.16 -5.11
N SER A 174 2.81 2.47 -5.00
CA SER A 174 3.83 3.44 -5.38
C SER A 174 4.89 3.61 -4.31
N SER A 175 4.56 3.25 -3.07
CA SER A 175 5.45 3.29 -1.92
C SER A 175 5.44 1.93 -1.21
N ALA A 176 6.55 1.22 -1.25
CA ALA A 176 6.65 -0.12 -0.71
C ALA A 176 6.58 -0.12 0.82
N PRO A 177 6.04 -1.17 1.44
CA PRO A 177 5.97 -1.26 2.90
C PRO A 177 7.36 -1.12 3.52
N GLY A 178 7.51 -0.18 4.46
CA GLY A 178 8.75 0.03 5.22
C GLY A 178 9.74 1.04 4.64
N SER A 179 9.47 1.61 3.45
CA SER A 179 10.27 2.71 2.88
C SER A 179 10.16 4.01 3.72
N PHE A 180 9.01 4.23 4.36
CA PHE A 180 8.78 5.15 5.48
C PHE A 180 7.46 4.75 6.16
N PRO A 181 7.30 4.84 7.51
CA PRO A 181 6.12 4.29 8.19
C PRO A 181 4.77 4.82 7.70
N LEU A 182 4.75 6.03 7.12
CA LEU A 182 3.53 6.68 6.66
C LEU A 182 3.39 6.76 5.14
N ALA A 183 4.47 6.68 4.36
CA ALA A 183 4.41 6.93 2.91
C ALA A 183 3.47 5.95 2.20
N HIS A 184 3.62 4.65 2.47
CA HIS A 184 2.72 3.63 1.91
C HIS A 184 1.25 3.86 2.26
N TYR A 185 0.97 4.25 3.52
CA TYR A 185 -0.40 4.53 3.92
C TYR A 185 -0.98 5.70 3.11
N LEU A 186 -0.22 6.77 2.94
CA LEU A 186 -0.69 8.00 2.32
C LEU A 186 -0.79 7.91 0.81
N ASP A 187 0.19 7.28 0.17
CA ASP A 187 0.26 7.16 -1.28
C ASP A 187 -0.68 6.11 -1.85
N ASP A 188 -0.97 5.06 -1.08
CA ASP A 188 -1.65 3.85 -1.58
C ASP A 188 -2.91 3.50 -0.78
N VAL A 189 -2.87 3.49 0.57
CA VAL A 189 -3.97 3.01 1.42
C VAL A 189 -5.07 4.05 1.63
N ALA A 190 -4.73 5.31 1.91
CA ALA A 190 -5.69 6.36 2.22
C ALA A 190 -6.66 6.61 1.05
N ALA A 191 -6.17 6.47 -0.19
CA ALA A 191 -7.00 6.62 -1.38
C ALA A 191 -8.06 5.51 -1.52
N VAL A 192 -7.73 4.25 -1.19
CA VAL A 192 -8.72 3.16 -1.23
C VAL A 192 -9.71 3.24 -0.07
N GLU A 193 -9.27 3.66 1.11
CA GLU A 193 -10.17 3.94 2.25
C GLU A 193 -11.17 5.05 1.90
N LEU A 194 -10.68 6.13 1.29
CA LEU A 194 -11.50 7.25 0.87
C LEU A 194 -12.49 6.85 -0.22
N ALA A 195 -12.04 6.10 -1.23
CA ALA A 195 -12.90 5.56 -2.29
C ALA A 195 -14.02 4.68 -1.71
N ALA A 196 -13.67 3.75 -0.82
CA ALA A 196 -14.63 2.84 -0.18
C ALA A 196 -15.64 3.62 0.68
N SER A 197 -15.17 4.64 1.40
CA SER A 197 -16.02 5.51 2.23
C SER A 197 -17.00 6.32 1.39
N LEU A 198 -16.53 6.91 0.28
CA LEU A 198 -17.37 7.68 -0.65
C LEU A 198 -18.44 6.82 -1.31
N ASP A 199 -18.13 5.54 -1.58
CA ASP A 199 -19.07 4.57 -2.13
C ASP A 199 -19.96 3.91 -1.05
N GLY A 200 -19.81 4.29 0.23
CA GLY A 200 -20.60 3.75 1.34
C GLY A 200 -20.32 2.27 1.63
N CYS A 201 -19.14 1.77 1.25
CA CYS A 201 -18.74 0.38 1.42
C CYS A 201 -17.55 0.19 2.38
N TRP A 202 -17.18 1.25 3.10
CA TRP A 202 -16.27 1.19 4.24
C TRP A 202 -17.08 0.96 5.52
N ASP A 203 -16.76 -0.11 6.26
CA ASP A 203 -17.23 -0.33 7.61
C ASP A 203 -16.15 0.15 8.58
N ASP A 204 -16.45 1.17 9.40
CA ASP A 204 -15.52 1.76 10.37
C ASP A 204 -15.06 0.77 11.47
N GLY A 205 -15.70 -0.41 11.58
CA GLY A 205 -15.43 -1.40 12.63
C GLY A 205 -15.97 -1.00 14.00
N GLY A 206 -16.62 0.16 14.13
CA GLY A 206 -17.17 0.68 15.37
C GLY A 206 -16.12 1.00 16.43
N PHE A 207 -16.53 1.08 17.71
CA PHE A 207 -15.71 1.61 18.80
C PHE A 207 -14.41 0.84 19.10
N PHE A 208 -14.30 -0.42 18.66
CA PHE A 208 -13.13 -1.27 18.92
C PHE A 208 -12.55 -1.92 17.65
N GLY A 209 -13.24 -1.79 16.52
CA GLY A 209 -12.77 -2.34 15.26
C GLY A 209 -11.84 -1.36 14.57
N ALA A 210 -11.03 -1.92 13.70
CA ALA A 210 -10.39 -1.12 12.68
C ALA A 210 -11.14 -1.37 11.38
N GLY A 211 -11.39 -0.31 10.63
CA GLY A 211 -12.29 -0.36 9.49
C GLY A 211 -11.86 -1.32 8.40
N HIS A 212 -12.81 -1.71 7.55
CA HIS A 212 -12.57 -2.62 6.43
C HIS A 212 -13.51 -2.34 5.26
N ILE A 213 -13.08 -2.78 4.07
CA ILE A 213 -13.88 -2.77 2.86
C ILE A 213 -14.88 -3.93 2.91
N ILE A 214 -16.16 -3.62 2.72
CA ILE A 214 -17.23 -4.61 2.68
C ILE A 214 -17.09 -5.47 1.42
N GLU A 215 -17.34 -6.77 1.56
CA GLU A 215 -17.33 -7.72 0.45
C GLU A 215 -18.27 -7.29 -0.69
N GLY A 216 -17.79 -7.38 -1.93
CA GLY A 216 -18.57 -7.04 -3.13
C GLY A 216 -18.66 -5.53 -3.43
N CYS A 217 -17.86 -4.69 -2.77
CA CYS A 217 -17.83 -3.27 -3.08
C CYS A 217 -17.44 -3.00 -4.55
N SER A 218 -18.30 -2.27 -5.26
CA SER A 218 -18.16 -2.00 -6.70
C SER A 218 -18.70 -0.62 -7.09
N GLY A 219 -18.59 0.37 -6.19
CA GLY A 219 -19.00 1.74 -6.46
C GLY A 219 -18.08 2.48 -7.45
N GLU A 220 -18.50 3.67 -7.85
CA GLU A 220 -17.81 4.46 -8.88
C GLU A 220 -16.39 4.85 -8.45
N ASN A 221 -16.20 5.23 -7.19
CA ASN A 221 -14.90 5.68 -6.71
C ASN A 221 -13.92 4.51 -6.56
N MET A 222 -14.40 3.36 -6.09
CA MET A 222 -13.62 2.13 -6.04
C MET A 222 -13.19 1.67 -7.43
N GLN A 223 -14.07 1.75 -8.42
CA GLN A 223 -13.70 1.45 -9.80
C GLN A 223 -12.60 2.39 -10.31
N LYS A 224 -12.72 3.70 -10.09
CA LYS A 224 -11.67 4.68 -10.45
C LYS A 224 -10.34 4.35 -9.79
N TYR A 225 -10.34 3.97 -8.51
CA TYR A 225 -9.13 3.57 -7.80
C TYR A 225 -8.47 2.36 -8.46
N PHE A 226 -9.22 1.27 -8.70
CA PHE A 226 -8.64 0.05 -9.28
C PHE A 226 -8.30 0.14 -10.77
N ASP A 227 -8.94 1.04 -11.52
CA ASP A 227 -8.54 1.34 -12.89
C ASP A 227 -7.15 2.00 -12.93
N LEU A 228 -6.83 2.83 -11.94
CA LEU A 228 -5.55 3.51 -11.81
C LEU A 228 -4.50 2.71 -11.03
N ARG A 229 -4.93 1.77 -10.19
CA ARG A 229 -4.09 0.90 -9.37
C ARG A 229 -4.47 -0.58 -9.56
N PRO A 230 -4.31 -1.12 -10.77
CA PRO A 230 -4.74 -2.49 -11.05
C PRO A 230 -3.84 -3.50 -10.32
N THR A 231 -4.34 -4.73 -10.17
CA THR A 231 -3.43 -5.87 -10.02
C THR A 231 -2.65 -6.01 -11.31
N TRP A 232 -1.33 -5.84 -11.24
CA TRP A 232 -0.48 -6.11 -12.40
C TRP A 232 -0.20 -7.60 -12.50
N GLY A 233 -1.18 -8.39 -12.95
CA GLY A 233 -1.12 -9.84 -13.03
C GLY A 233 -0.72 -10.40 -14.40
N GLU A 234 -0.35 -11.67 -14.41
CA GLU A 234 -0.26 -12.47 -15.63
C GLU A 234 -1.66 -12.62 -16.26
N SER A 235 -1.76 -12.46 -17.57
CA SER A 235 -3.04 -12.57 -18.31
C SER A 235 -3.53 -14.00 -18.41
N ASP A 236 -2.60 -14.96 -18.33
CA ASP A 236 -2.86 -16.37 -18.57
C ASP A 236 -2.17 -17.18 -17.47
N PRO A 237 -2.82 -18.25 -16.95
CA PRO A 237 -2.12 -19.20 -16.12
C PRO A 237 -0.94 -19.79 -16.92
N PRO A 238 0.23 -20.00 -16.30
CA PRO A 238 1.36 -20.61 -17.00
C PRO A 238 0.93 -21.97 -17.55
N ASP A 239 1.45 -22.31 -18.73
CA ASP A 239 1.20 -23.61 -19.38
C ASP A 239 1.62 -24.81 -18.49
N GLU A 240 2.48 -24.56 -17.50
CA GLU A 240 2.97 -25.54 -16.55
C GLU A 240 2.51 -25.18 -15.12
N ASP A 241 1.97 -26.16 -14.38
CA ASP A 241 1.57 -25.96 -12.98
C ASP A 241 2.81 -25.56 -12.15
N PRO A 242 2.87 -24.33 -11.60
CA PRO A 242 4.00 -23.90 -10.79
C PRO A 242 4.15 -24.77 -9.54
N CYS A 243 3.10 -25.53 -9.20
CA CYS A 243 3.05 -26.41 -8.04
C CYS A 243 3.36 -27.86 -8.36
N ASP A 244 3.95 -28.15 -9.53
CA ASP A 244 4.48 -29.47 -9.80
C ASP A 244 5.50 -29.85 -8.71
N PRO A 245 5.15 -30.79 -7.80
CA PRO A 245 6.03 -31.19 -6.70
C PRO A 245 7.30 -31.88 -7.22
N CYS A 246 7.38 -32.22 -8.52
CA CYS A 246 8.55 -32.80 -9.15
C CYS A 246 9.64 -31.75 -9.44
N LYS A 247 9.30 -30.45 -9.46
CA LYS A 247 10.27 -29.35 -9.68
C LYS A 247 10.88 -28.82 -8.39
N PHE A 248 10.21 -28.99 -7.26
CA PHE A 248 10.82 -28.74 -5.97
C PHE A 248 11.64 -29.98 -5.59
N PRO A 249 12.97 -29.86 -5.39
CA PRO A 249 13.74 -30.99 -4.88
C PRO A 249 13.05 -31.44 -3.61
N THR A 250 12.52 -32.65 -3.64
CA THR A 250 11.74 -33.24 -2.55
C THR A 250 12.58 -33.01 -1.30
N LEU A 251 12.10 -32.18 -0.38
CA LEU A 251 12.75 -32.03 0.92
C LEU A 251 12.58 -33.39 1.59
N VAL A 252 13.54 -34.28 1.37
CA VAL A 252 13.56 -35.62 1.93
C VAL A 252 13.48 -35.41 3.44
N PRO A 253 12.40 -35.87 4.10
CA PRO A 253 12.24 -35.68 5.54
C PRO A 253 13.39 -36.42 6.24
N GLY A 254 14.46 -35.71 6.62
CA GLY A 254 15.58 -36.34 7.31
C GLY A 254 16.95 -35.66 7.29
N THR A 255 17.22 -34.66 6.44
CA THR A 255 18.60 -34.12 6.30
C THR A 255 18.77 -32.63 6.63
N TYR A 256 17.79 -31.96 7.23
CA TYR A 256 18.00 -30.59 7.73
C TYR A 256 18.83 -30.61 9.03
N SER A 257 20.14 -30.80 8.90
CA SER A 257 21.11 -30.52 9.96
C SER A 257 21.24 -29.00 10.09
N GLY A 258 20.32 -28.39 10.83
CA GLY A 258 20.45 -26.98 11.20
C GLY A 258 21.81 -26.72 11.87
N PRO A 259 22.37 -25.49 11.75
CA PRO A 259 23.63 -25.15 12.38
C PRO A 259 23.54 -25.43 13.88
N SER A 260 24.40 -26.34 14.36
CA SER A 260 24.52 -26.65 15.78
C SER A 260 24.73 -25.36 16.56
N PRO A 261 23.95 -25.09 17.62
CA PRO A 261 24.13 -23.88 18.41
C PRO A 261 25.56 -23.83 18.93
N ARG A 262 26.28 -22.75 18.58
CA ARG A 262 27.62 -22.50 19.13
C ARG A 262 27.44 -22.30 20.64
N ARG A 263 28.07 -23.19 21.42
CA ARG A 263 28.24 -23.05 22.87
C ARG A 263 29.26 -21.96 23.18
#